data_AF-A0A936JUC0-F1
#
_entry.id   AF-A0A936JUC0-F1
#
_cell.length_a   1.000
_cell.length_b   1.000
_cell.length_c   1.000
_cell.angle_alpha   90.00
_cell.angle_beta   90.00
_cell.angle_gamma   90.00
#
_symmetry.space_group_name_H-M   'P 1'
#
loop_
_entity.id
_entity.type
_entity.pdbx_description
1 polymer ?
#
loop_
_entity_poly.entity_id
_entity_poly.type
_entity_poly.pdbx_seq_one_letter_code
_entity_poly.pdbx_strand_id
1 'polypeptide(L)'
;MAAECERVATLLRNAGASEVVIVRQANPADVSPAGEPGGTQRAQIRRGLRVAIVMKADQETGALTEGIVRDILTSSSTHPRGIKVRLESGEVGRVRRILAR
;
A
#
# COMPACT_ATOMS: atom_id res chain seq x y z
N MET A 1 49.17 -18.63 16.21
CA MET A 1 48.19 -17.91 15.37
C MET A 1 47.48 -16.90 16.27
N ALA A 2 47.84 -15.62 16.32
CA ALA A 2 48.03 -14.73 15.17
C ALA A 2 46.87 -14.94 14.18
N ALA A 3 45.97 -14.01 13.94
CA ALA A 3 46.02 -12.59 14.19
C ALA A 3 44.60 -12.05 13.90
N GLU A 4 44.25 -10.93 14.51
CA GLU A 4 43.71 -9.81 13.72
C GLU A 4 42.29 -9.90 13.16
N CYS A 5 41.28 -10.16 14.00
CA CYS A 5 39.95 -9.60 13.73
C CYS A 5 39.41 -8.67 14.83
N GLU A 6 40.03 -8.64 16.00
CA GLU A 6 39.63 -7.76 17.11
C GLU A 6 40.23 -6.33 17.04
N ARG A 7 40.68 -5.87 15.88
CA ARG A 7 41.38 -4.57 15.75
C ARG A 7 40.85 -3.57 14.71
N VAL A 8 39.69 -3.81 14.08
CA VAL A 8 39.10 -2.80 13.17
C VAL A 8 37.74 -2.28 13.67
N ALA A 9 37.50 -2.33 14.98
CA ALA A 9 36.32 -1.71 15.60
C ALA A 9 36.58 -0.27 16.12
N THR A 10 37.79 0.27 15.95
CA THR A 10 38.16 1.60 16.45
C THR A 10 38.88 2.40 15.37
N LEU A 11 38.15 2.83 14.34
CA LEU A 11 38.47 3.87 13.36
C LEU A 11 37.30 3.79 12.36
N LEU A 12 36.18 4.46 12.56
CA LEU A 12 36.03 5.88 12.26
C LEU A 12 34.77 6.40 12.98
N ARG A 13 34.97 6.99 14.15
CA ARG A 13 34.17 8.13 14.62
C ARG A 13 34.66 9.36 13.84
N ASN A 14 33.73 10.24 13.48
CA ASN A 14 33.89 11.54 12.83
C ASN A 14 34.04 11.56 11.30
N ALA A 15 32.90 11.43 10.62
CA ALA A 15 32.58 12.33 9.52
C ALA A 15 31.27 13.03 9.89
N GLY A 16 31.34 14.33 10.17
CA GLY A 16 30.17 15.18 10.36
C GLY A 16 29.41 15.32 9.05
N ALA A 17 28.37 14.52 8.89
CA ALA A 17 27.34 14.73 7.88
C ALA A 17 26.06 15.15 8.61
N SER A 18 25.85 16.46 8.67
CA SER A 18 24.52 17.03 8.77
C SER A 18 23.66 16.45 7.63
N GLU A 19 22.43 16.08 7.96
CA GLU A 19 21.42 15.50 7.06
C GLU A 19 21.83 14.20 6.36
N VAL A 20 21.68 13.09 7.09
CA VAL A 20 21.18 11.87 6.47
C VAL A 20 19.76 11.69 6.98
N VAL A 21 18.79 12.25 6.24
CA VAL A 21 17.43 11.71 6.24
C VAL A 21 17.58 10.31 5.67
N ILE A 22 17.78 9.35 6.56
CA ILE A 22 17.72 7.94 6.22
C ILE A 22 16.30 7.77 5.69
N VAL A 23 16.15 7.75 4.37
CA VAL A 23 15.00 7.13 3.73
C VAL A 23 15.02 5.70 4.23
N ARG A 24 14.32 5.48 5.35
CA ARG A 24 14.11 4.16 5.91
C ARG A 24 13.52 3.37 4.77
N GLN A 25 14.28 2.39 4.30
CA GLN A 25 13.78 1.37 3.40
C GLN A 25 12.44 0.93 3.97
N ALA A 26 11.35 1.13 3.21
CA ALA A 26 10.05 0.60 3.56
C ALA A 26 10.25 -0.90 3.74
N ASN A 27 10.15 -1.37 4.98
CA ASN A 27 10.30 -2.77 5.27
C ASN A 27 9.11 -3.49 4.58
N PRO A 28 9.34 -4.44 3.66
CA PRO A 28 8.26 -5.20 3.03
C PRO A 28 7.49 -6.10 4.03
N ALA A 29 7.84 -6.09 5.32
CA ALA A 29 7.06 -6.70 6.39
C ALA A 29 6.07 -5.75 7.10
N ASP A 30 6.13 -4.42 6.88
CA ASP A 30 5.10 -3.47 7.34
C ASP A 30 3.92 -3.40 6.35
N VAL A 31 4.15 -3.75 5.08
CA VAL A 31 3.09 -4.00 4.11
C VAL A 31 2.50 -5.37 4.40
N SER A 32 1.53 -5.44 5.31
CA SER A 32 0.77 -6.67 5.59
C SER A 32 0.25 -7.25 4.26
N PRO A 33 0.80 -8.37 3.73
CA PRO A 33 0.44 -8.82 2.38
C PRO A 33 -0.92 -9.54 2.33
N ALA A 34 -1.57 -9.75 3.46
CA ALA A 34 -2.84 -10.46 3.55
C ALA A 34 -4.04 -9.51 3.55
N GLY A 35 -4.13 -8.62 2.57
CA GLY A 35 -5.43 -8.04 2.26
C GLY A 35 -6.22 -9.08 1.47
N GLU A 36 -7.13 -9.77 2.14
CA GLU A 36 -8.07 -10.72 1.55
C GLU A 36 -8.65 -10.17 0.24
N PRO A 37 -8.88 -11.00 -0.79
CA PRO A 37 -9.50 -10.58 -2.05
C PRO A 37 -10.99 -10.23 -1.82
N GLY A 38 -11.22 -9.10 -1.16
CA GLY A 38 -12.51 -8.48 -0.95
C GLY A 38 -12.68 -7.35 -1.96
N GLY A 39 -13.78 -7.38 -2.71
CA GLY A 39 -14.06 -6.33 -3.69
C GLY A 39 -14.98 -6.75 -4.82
N THR A 40 -15.29 -8.05 -4.93
CA THR A 40 -16.25 -8.59 -5.91
C THR A 40 -17.69 -8.44 -5.46
N GLN A 41 -17.96 -8.44 -4.15
CA GLN A 41 -19.30 -8.35 -3.58
C GLN A 41 -19.61 -6.95 -3.06
N ARG A 42 -20.77 -6.43 -3.43
CA ARG A 42 -21.24 -5.10 -3.01
C ARG A 42 -21.52 -5.03 -1.53
N ALA A 43 -21.95 -6.14 -0.94
CA ALA A 43 -22.23 -6.22 0.50
C ALA A 43 -20.99 -5.91 1.37
N GLN A 44 -19.79 -6.17 0.86
CA GLN A 44 -18.53 -5.94 1.57
C GLN A 44 -18.03 -4.49 1.48
N ILE A 45 -18.57 -3.69 0.55
CA ILE A 45 -18.13 -2.31 0.32
C ILE A 45 -19.21 -1.34 0.77
N ARG A 46 -18.83 -0.44 1.68
CA ARG A 46 -19.69 0.63 2.19
C ARG A 46 -19.01 1.98 1.96
N ARG A 47 -19.81 3.05 1.93
CA ARG A 47 -19.29 4.42 1.98
C ARG A 47 -18.57 4.62 3.31
N GLY A 48 -17.46 5.37 3.32
CA GLY A 48 -16.59 5.53 4.48
C GLY A 48 -15.59 4.38 4.72
N LEU A 49 -15.62 3.34 3.89
CA LEU A 49 -14.69 2.21 4.03
C LEU A 49 -13.33 2.53 3.39
N ARG A 50 -12.23 2.16 4.05
CA ARG A 50 -10.89 2.21 3.46
C ARG A 50 -10.71 1.02 2.51
N VAL A 51 -10.38 1.33 1.25
CA VAL A 51 -10.19 0.35 0.19
C VAL A 51 -8.98 0.73 -0.65
N ALA A 52 -8.38 -0.27 -1.29
CA ALA A 52 -7.39 -0.08 -2.34
C ALA A 52 -8.06 -0.28 -3.69
N ILE A 53 -8.02 0.75 -4.53
CA ILE A 53 -8.54 0.72 -5.90
C ILE A 53 -7.40 0.69 -6.90
N VAL A 54 -7.65 0.06 -8.05
CA VAL A 54 -6.83 0.25 -9.25
C VAL A 54 -7.54 1.24 -10.17
N MET A 55 -6.86 2.33 -10.52
CA MET A 55 -7.33 3.28 -11.51
C MET A 55 -7.04 2.77 -12.92
N LYS A 56 -7.63 3.39 -13.94
CA LYS A 56 -7.39 3.00 -15.33
C LYS A 56 -5.92 3.21 -15.74
N ALA A 57 -5.31 4.31 -15.28
CA ALA A 57 -3.91 4.64 -15.55
C ALA A 57 -2.96 3.58 -14.95
N ASP A 58 -3.32 3.02 -13.79
CA ASP A 58 -2.52 2.05 -13.07
C ASP A 58 -2.84 0.59 -13.41
N GLN A 59 -3.63 0.32 -14.47
CA GLN A 59 -3.92 -1.07 -14.87
C GLN A 59 -2.69 -1.78 -15.44
N GLU A 60 -1.78 -1.05 -16.08
CA GLU A 60 -0.54 -1.60 -16.65
C GLU A 60 0.53 -1.81 -15.56
N THR A 61 0.64 -0.87 -14.62
CA THR A 61 1.61 -0.92 -13.52
C THR A 61 1.13 -1.79 -12.36
N GLY A 62 -0.19 -1.98 -12.23
CA GLY A 62 -0.80 -2.66 -11.10
C GLY A 62 -0.77 -1.85 -9.80
N ALA A 63 -0.45 -0.56 -9.87
CA ALA A 63 -0.41 0.28 -8.68
C ALA A 63 -1.80 0.41 -8.05
N LEU A 64 -1.84 0.32 -6.72
CA LEU A 64 -3.05 0.41 -5.94
C LEU A 64 -3.07 1.74 -5.20
N THR A 65 -4.16 2.48 -5.37
CA THR A 65 -4.40 3.71 -4.63
C THR A 65 -5.34 3.41 -3.48
N GLU A 66 -4.88 3.75 -2.29
CA GLU A 66 -5.66 3.60 -1.06
C GLU A 66 -6.49 4.84 -0.80
N GLY A 67 -7.73 4.66 -0.37
CA GLY A 67 -8.56 5.77 0.05
C GLY A 67 -9.90 5.36 0.62
N ILE A 68 -10.71 6.37 0.94
CA ILE A 68 -12.03 6.18 1.54
C ILE A 68 -13.10 6.22 0.46
N VAL A 69 -14.01 5.24 0.46
CA VAL A 69 -15.13 5.18 -0.50
C VAL A 69 -16.12 6.31 -0.23
N ARG A 70 -16.30 7.20 -1.22
CA ARG A 70 -17.34 8.23 -1.22
C ARG A 70 -18.65 7.72 -1.80
N ASP A 71 -18.58 7.17 -3.01
CA ASP A 71 -19.73 6.68 -3.76
C ASP A 71 -19.43 5.31 -4.39
N ILE A 72 -20.45 4.45 -4.42
CA ILE A 72 -20.41 3.16 -5.12
C ILE A 72 -21.10 3.37 -6.46
N LEU A 73 -20.35 3.26 -7.57
CA LEU A 73 -20.83 3.51 -8.94
C LEU A 73 -21.35 2.24 -9.64
N THR A 74 -21.40 1.14 -8.90
CA THR A 74 -21.80 -0.18 -9.37
C THR A 74 -23.17 -0.50 -8.79
N SER A 75 -24.11 -0.86 -9.67
CA SER A 75 -25.47 -1.27 -9.31
C SER A 75 -25.58 -2.77 -9.00
N SER A 76 -24.87 -3.63 -9.73
CA SER A 76 -24.96 -5.08 -9.53
C SER A 76 -24.27 -5.54 -8.24
N SER A 77 -24.81 -6.62 -7.66
CA SER A 77 -24.36 -7.21 -6.40
C SER A 77 -22.97 -7.82 -6.48
N THR A 78 -22.63 -8.41 -7.62
CA THR A 78 -21.39 -9.16 -7.84
C THR A 78 -20.71 -8.72 -9.12
N HIS A 79 -19.44 -8.37 -9.03
CA HIS A 79 -18.61 -8.00 -10.18
C HIS A 79 -17.30 -8.77 -10.20
N PRO A 80 -17.02 -9.55 -11.27
CA PRO A 80 -15.84 -10.43 -11.33
C PRO A 80 -14.52 -9.66 -11.31
N ARG A 81 -14.50 -8.43 -11.83
CA ARG A 81 -13.30 -7.56 -11.87
C ARG A 81 -13.23 -6.57 -10.70
N GLY A 82 -14.18 -6.65 -9.77
CA GLY A 82 -14.30 -5.73 -8.65
C GLY A 82 -15.30 -4.59 -8.90
N ILE A 83 -15.71 -3.99 -7.79
CA ILE A 83 -16.73 -2.97 -7.74
C ILE A 83 -16.15 -1.60 -8.07
N LYS A 84 -16.86 -0.85 -8.92
CA LYS A 84 -16.45 0.50 -9.27
C LYS A 84 -16.88 1.45 -8.16
N VAL A 85 -15.91 2.16 -7.60
CA VAL A 85 -16.14 3.16 -6.55
C VAL A 85 -15.47 4.47 -6.90
N ARG A 86 -15.95 5.55 -6.29
CA ARG A 86 -15.30 6.84 -6.23
C ARG A 86 -14.77 7.04 -4.81
N LEU A 87 -13.52 7.46 -4.70
CA LEU A 87 -12.92 7.84 -3.42
C LEU A 87 -13.30 9.27 -3.03
N GLU A 88 -13.11 9.62 -1.76
CA GLU A 88 -13.28 11.00 -1.28
C GLU A 88 -12.35 11.98 -1.99
N SER A 89 -11.14 11.54 -2.35
CA SER A 89 -10.16 12.27 -3.17
C SER A 89 -10.68 12.63 -4.58
N GLY A 90 -11.77 12.00 -5.03
CA GLY A 90 -12.35 12.19 -6.38
C GLY A 90 -11.91 11.12 -7.40
N GLU A 91 -10.92 10.31 -7.04
CA GLU A 91 -10.41 9.22 -7.88
C GLU A 91 -11.45 8.11 -8.07
N VAL A 92 -11.46 7.50 -9.26
CA VAL A 92 -12.43 6.47 -9.63
C VAL A 92 -11.71 5.23 -10.12
N GLY A 93 -12.00 4.09 -9.50
CA GLY A 93 -11.32 2.84 -9.81
C GLY A 93 -12.12 1.60 -9.46
N ARG A 94 -11.49 0.44 -9.68
CA ARG A 94 -12.02 -0.87 -9.31
C ARG A 94 -11.42 -1.27 -7.97
N VAL A 95 -12.25 -1.63 -7.00
CA VAL A 95 -11.77 -2.13 -5.71
C VAL A 95 -11.07 -3.47 -5.93
N ARG A 96 -9.80 -3.53 -5.51
CA ARG A 96 -8.98 -4.74 -5.56
C ARG A 96 -8.81 -5.38 -4.19
N ARG A 97 -8.80 -4.54 -3.15
CA ARG A 97 -8.59 -4.96 -1.77
C ARG A 97 -9.39 -4.06 -0.84
N ILE A 98 -9.94 -4.66 0.21
CA ILE A 98 -10.56 -3.93 1.32
C ILE A 98 -9.53 -3.88 2.44
N LEU A 99 -9.26 -2.69 2.97
CA LEU A 99 -8.24 -2.45 4.00
C LEU A 99 -8.84 -2.24 5.38
N ALA A 100 -10.17 -2.16 5.46
CA ALA A 100 -10.86 -1.95 6.71
C ALA A 100 -10.73 -3.16 7.63
N ARG A 101 -10.21 -2.90 8.83
CA ARG A 101 -10.29 -3.75 10.01
C ARG A 101 -10.64 -2.88 11.21
#